data_AF-A0A9E2L470-F1
#
_entry.id   AF-A0A9E2L470-F1
#
_cell.length_a   1.000
_cell.length_b   1.000
_cell.length_c   1.000
_cell.angle_alpha   90.00
_cell.angle_beta   90.00
_cell.angle_gamma   90.00
#
_symmetry.space_group_name_H-M   'P 1'
#
loop_
_entity.id
_entity.type
_entity.pdbx_description
1 polymer ?
#
loop_
_entity_poly.entity_id
_entity_poly.type
_entity_poly.pdbx_seq_one_letter_code
_entity_poly.pdbx_strand_id
1 'polypeptide(L)'
;MGASASVVQEYFKAVDYWADIADKKDWKLAIWIVGQNDVDLVDRFLEIERSPVGQFEDIFFRFDTPYEGSGDEYTEQLWQEYAGWFSEEVEEKYDIIKALRHDGLLKEEYVPDTSVEHTAANLWKEMLRFKACISGLENACFCIYFPPGQERGLSRTEWFKQVLEEGIPQGIRLTTIDMKKNRSVNLDESPAVIYICPKFDMAAALHNRMARSDTGNDLIAPENRFKQQVSAVMDCTQKQDWKLLDKEIRKLLDVAGELKDTNILTSALFIAAEACYAIREYKHSIKYSDDTIREAEKAMDNGEAAGYSYWKMATSMKAAVLTAEKKREEAIALYEGLAEKAIGQKDPYYVMEGYRMCGFLRYEEGQLNQAFEYFLLALAAGSYLSEEIRRNSTFTYAAYLALHTGRQVRAPIDMEVLEGQLQEWLGEDWKQLVEGPAMQQAKARRKSKIFG
;
A
#
# COMPACT_ATOMS: atom_id res chain seq x y z
N MET A 1 -11.09 17.45 27.84
CA MET A 1 -10.40 16.15 27.80
C MET A 1 -10.23 15.80 26.33
N GLY A 2 -8.99 15.77 25.85
CA GLY A 2 -8.67 15.73 24.41
C GLY A 2 -9.06 14.42 23.74
N ALA A 3 -9.50 14.51 22.49
CA ALA A 3 -9.79 13.36 21.63
C ALA A 3 -8.58 12.40 21.58
N SER A 4 -8.83 11.09 21.66
CA SER A 4 -7.77 10.08 21.63
C SER A 4 -7.28 9.93 20.19
N ALA A 5 -6.01 10.26 19.92
CA ALA A 5 -5.35 10.07 18.63
C ALA A 5 -5.42 8.61 18.15
N SER A 6 -5.58 8.36 16.84
CA SER A 6 -5.51 7.03 16.22
C SER A 6 -4.57 7.08 15.01
N VAL A 7 -3.93 5.97 14.64
CA VAL A 7 -2.93 5.95 13.55
C VAL A 7 -3.50 6.50 12.24
N VAL A 8 -4.77 6.22 11.94
CA VAL A 8 -5.47 6.75 10.75
C VAL A 8 -5.76 8.25 10.87
N GLN A 9 -6.16 8.75 12.05
CA GLN A 9 -6.31 10.19 12.27
C GLN A 9 -4.97 10.92 12.20
N GLU A 10 -3.90 10.34 12.75
CA GLU A 10 -2.57 10.92 12.64
C GLU A 10 -2.10 10.94 11.18
N TYR A 11 -2.43 9.90 10.39
CA TYR A 11 -2.19 9.90 8.95
C TYR A 11 -2.96 11.01 8.23
N PHE A 12 -4.27 11.16 8.49
CA PHE A 12 -5.05 12.25 7.88
C PHE A 12 -4.60 13.63 8.35
N LYS A 13 -4.04 13.77 9.56
CA LYS A 13 -3.38 15.02 9.95
C LYS A 13 -2.16 15.30 9.07
N ALA A 14 -1.36 14.29 8.72
CA ALA A 14 -0.25 14.47 7.78
C ALA A 14 -0.76 14.97 6.42
N VAL A 15 -1.85 14.37 5.92
CA VAL A 15 -2.56 14.85 4.72
C VAL A 15 -2.97 16.31 4.87
N ASP A 16 -3.66 16.68 5.94
CA ASP A 16 -4.14 18.04 6.18
C ASP A 16 -2.97 19.05 6.25
N TYR A 17 -1.88 18.68 6.94
CA TYR A 17 -0.68 19.51 7.01
C TYR A 17 -0.01 19.71 5.64
N TRP A 18 -0.05 18.70 4.78
CA TRP A 18 0.46 18.84 3.43
C TRP A 18 -0.48 19.69 2.56
N ALA A 19 -1.80 19.50 2.69
CA ALA A 19 -2.81 20.28 1.97
C ALA A 19 -2.68 21.78 2.25
N ASP A 20 -2.36 22.17 3.50
CA ASP A 20 -2.11 23.57 3.89
C ASP A 20 -0.98 24.25 3.11
N ILE A 21 -0.08 23.47 2.50
CA ILE A 21 1.05 23.99 1.72
C ILE A 21 0.97 23.62 0.24
N ALA A 22 0.23 22.59 -0.15
CA ALA A 22 0.18 22.08 -1.52
C ALA A 22 -0.17 23.16 -2.55
N ASP A 23 -1.18 23.99 -2.25
CA ASP A 23 -1.66 25.06 -3.14
C ASP A 23 -0.77 26.31 -3.15
N LYS A 24 0.21 26.41 -2.24
CA LYS A 24 1.11 27.56 -2.17
C LYS A 24 2.17 27.46 -3.27
N LYS A 25 2.22 28.43 -4.17
CA LYS A 25 3.11 28.38 -5.34
C LYS A 25 4.59 28.70 -5.04
N ASP A 26 4.87 29.32 -3.90
CA ASP A 26 6.16 29.98 -3.66
C ASP A 26 7.18 29.12 -2.89
N TRP A 27 6.73 28.04 -2.24
CA TRP A 27 7.64 27.20 -1.48
C TRP A 27 8.41 26.23 -2.37
N LYS A 28 9.64 25.91 -1.94
CA LYS A 28 10.57 25.04 -2.65
C LYS A 28 11.03 23.85 -1.81
N LEU A 29 11.13 24.00 -0.49
CA LEU A 29 11.54 22.95 0.43
C LEU A 29 10.58 22.87 1.62
N ALA A 30 9.94 21.72 1.80
CA ALA A 30 9.11 21.41 2.95
C ALA A 30 9.84 20.45 3.90
N ILE A 31 10.07 20.87 5.14
CA ILE A 31 10.82 20.07 6.12
C ILE A 31 9.87 19.67 7.25
N TRP A 32 9.63 18.37 7.38
CA TRP A 32 8.80 17.80 8.43
C TRP A 32 9.58 17.67 9.73
N ILE A 33 9.26 18.49 10.73
CA ILE A 33 9.93 18.47 12.04
C ILE A 33 9.17 17.55 12.99
N VAL A 34 9.63 16.31 13.13
CA VAL A 34 8.88 15.26 13.82
C VAL A 34 9.68 14.56 14.91
N GLY A 35 8.99 13.89 15.85
CA GLY A 35 9.63 13.01 16.81
C GLY A 35 9.97 11.66 16.18
N GLN A 36 10.89 10.90 16.80
CA GLN A 36 11.29 9.57 16.32
C GLN A 36 10.09 8.64 16.04
N ASN A 37 9.08 8.67 16.90
CA ASN A 37 7.89 7.82 16.81
C ASN A 37 6.93 8.19 15.66
N ASP A 38 7.13 9.36 15.04
CA ASP A 38 6.26 9.91 14.01
C ASP A 38 6.90 9.84 12.61
N VAL A 39 8.17 9.43 12.51
CA VAL A 39 8.94 9.37 11.26
C VAL A 39 8.28 8.42 10.28
N ASP A 40 8.01 7.19 10.73
CA ASP A 40 7.37 6.16 9.93
C ASP A 40 6.01 6.61 9.39
N LEU A 41 5.27 7.45 10.15
CA LEU A 41 3.98 7.97 9.71
C LEU A 41 4.12 8.90 8.51
N VAL A 42 5.07 9.84 8.57
CA VAL A 42 5.32 10.81 7.49
C VAL A 42 5.96 10.14 6.29
N ASP A 43 6.90 9.21 6.52
CA ASP A 43 7.50 8.39 5.45
C ASP A 43 6.39 7.62 4.71
N ARG A 44 5.48 6.97 5.44
CA ARG A 44 4.35 6.24 4.83
C ARG A 44 3.37 7.16 4.09
N PHE A 45 3.17 8.38 4.56
CA PHE A 45 2.40 9.39 3.84
C PHE A 45 3.04 9.69 2.48
N LEU A 46 4.32 10.02 2.44
CA LEU A 46 5.05 10.31 1.20
C LEU A 46 5.10 9.09 0.26
N GLU A 47 5.20 7.88 0.80
CA GLU A 47 5.12 6.64 0.02
C GLU A 47 3.75 6.43 -0.65
N ILE A 48 2.66 6.75 0.04
CA ILE A 48 1.31 6.65 -0.53
C ILE A 48 1.12 7.70 -1.63
N GLU A 49 1.58 8.93 -1.43
CA GLU A 49 1.49 9.99 -2.44
C GLU A 49 2.33 9.71 -3.70
N ARG A 50 3.37 8.87 -3.59
CA ARG A 50 4.14 8.35 -4.74
C ARG A 50 3.40 7.30 -5.56
N SER A 51 2.37 6.67 -4.99
CA SER A 51 1.62 5.60 -5.64
C SER A 51 0.45 6.15 -6.47
N PRO A 52 -0.16 5.34 -7.36
CA PRO A 52 -1.34 5.74 -8.12
C PRO A 52 -2.59 6.08 -7.28
N VAL A 53 -2.57 5.81 -5.97
CA VAL A 53 -3.66 6.16 -5.03
C VAL A 53 -3.35 7.42 -4.20
N GLY A 54 -2.27 8.14 -4.51
CA GLY A 54 -2.01 9.48 -3.98
C GLY A 54 -3.13 10.46 -4.32
N GLN A 55 -3.32 11.48 -3.48
CA GLN A 55 -4.44 12.42 -3.60
C GLN A 55 -4.00 13.80 -4.09
N PHE A 56 -2.71 14.14 -3.99
CA PHE A 56 -2.19 15.43 -4.43
C PHE A 56 -1.79 15.40 -5.91
N GLU A 57 -1.90 16.55 -6.58
CA GLU A 57 -1.58 16.67 -8.01
C GLU A 57 -0.07 16.57 -8.32
N ASP A 58 0.78 16.83 -7.32
CA ASP A 58 2.24 16.71 -7.48
C ASP A 58 2.64 15.25 -7.68
N ILE A 59 3.66 15.02 -8.53
CA ILE A 59 4.22 13.70 -8.77
C ILE A 59 5.41 13.50 -7.82
N PHE A 60 5.31 12.50 -6.95
CA PHE A 60 6.32 12.28 -5.92
C PHE A 60 7.42 11.34 -6.41
N PHE A 61 8.67 11.73 -6.15
CA PHE A 61 9.88 10.93 -6.37
C PHE A 61 10.58 10.76 -5.03
N ARG A 62 11.37 9.69 -4.89
CA ARG A 62 12.15 9.42 -3.71
C ARG A 62 13.57 9.07 -4.12
N PHE A 63 14.54 9.71 -3.49
CA PHE A 63 15.94 9.30 -3.56
C PHE A 63 16.29 8.50 -2.31
N ASP A 64 16.79 7.27 -2.48
CA ASP A 64 17.20 6.40 -1.37
C ASP A 64 18.70 6.53 -1.02
N THR A 65 19.47 7.28 -1.83
CA THR A 65 20.88 7.57 -1.56
C THR A 65 21.06 8.17 -0.15
N PRO A 66 21.87 7.55 0.73
CA PRO A 66 22.19 8.07 2.05
C PRO A 66 23.22 9.21 1.99
N TYR A 67 23.12 10.17 2.90
CA TYR A 67 24.12 11.24 3.01
C TYR A 67 25.31 10.84 3.89
N GLU A 68 26.51 10.80 3.32
CA GLU A 68 27.74 10.36 3.99
C GLU A 68 28.69 11.51 4.39
N GLY A 69 28.27 12.77 4.24
CA GLY A 69 29.00 13.94 4.78
C GLY A 69 29.58 14.90 3.75
N SER A 70 29.67 14.49 2.50
CA SER A 70 30.17 15.31 1.39
C SER A 70 29.03 15.67 0.45
N GLY A 71 28.81 16.97 0.22
CA GLY A 71 27.76 17.47 -0.68
C GLY A 71 28.00 17.10 -2.14
N ASP A 72 29.25 17.13 -2.59
CA ASP A 72 29.63 16.81 -3.97
C ASP A 72 29.46 15.32 -4.25
N GLU A 73 29.96 14.45 -3.35
CA GLU A 73 29.79 13.01 -3.49
C GLU A 73 28.31 12.60 -3.39
N TYR A 74 27.55 13.24 -2.50
CA TYR A 74 26.13 13.00 -2.40
C TYR A 74 25.40 13.38 -3.70
N THR A 75 25.72 14.54 -4.27
CA THR A 75 25.14 14.99 -5.54
C THR A 75 25.49 14.04 -6.69
N GLU A 76 26.74 13.57 -6.75
CA GLU A 76 27.15 12.55 -7.71
C GLU A 76 26.32 11.27 -7.56
N GLN A 77 26.14 10.77 -6.34
CA GLN A 77 25.35 9.57 -6.09
C GLN A 77 23.86 9.75 -6.47
N LEU A 78 23.28 10.94 -6.21
CA LEU A 78 21.93 11.26 -6.67
C LEU A 78 21.82 11.24 -8.20
N TRP A 79 22.83 11.71 -8.93
CA TRP A 79 22.87 11.60 -10.39
C TRP A 79 22.93 10.15 -10.86
N GLN A 80 23.75 9.32 -10.21
CA GLN A 80 23.82 7.89 -10.51
C GLN A 80 22.50 7.18 -10.22
N GLU A 81 21.86 7.48 -9.10
CA GLU A 81 20.53 6.94 -8.76
C GLU A 81 19.48 7.36 -9.80
N TYR A 82 19.43 8.65 -10.16
CA TYR A 82 18.51 9.16 -11.17
C TYR A 82 18.71 8.49 -12.53
N ALA A 83 19.96 8.38 -13.00
CA ALA A 83 20.27 7.68 -14.25
C ALA A 83 19.93 6.18 -14.17
N GLY A 84 20.10 5.58 -12.99
CA GLY A 84 19.70 4.21 -12.65
C GLY A 84 18.22 3.95 -12.93
N TRP A 85 17.34 4.89 -12.58
CA TRP A 85 15.89 4.77 -12.80
C TRP A 85 15.48 4.51 -14.27
N PHE A 86 16.34 4.87 -15.24
CA PHE A 86 16.07 4.72 -16.68
C PHE A 86 16.95 3.69 -17.37
N SER A 87 17.93 3.12 -16.67
CA SER A 87 18.90 2.17 -17.23
C SER A 87 18.72 0.75 -16.72
N GLU A 88 18.01 0.56 -15.60
CA GLU A 88 17.65 -0.77 -15.11
C GLU A 88 16.64 -1.46 -16.06
N GLU A 89 16.94 -2.70 -16.45
CA GLU A 89 15.97 -3.55 -17.16
C GLU A 89 14.83 -3.93 -16.21
N VAL A 90 13.73 -3.18 -16.29
CA VAL A 90 12.50 -3.44 -15.55
C VAL A 90 11.54 -4.31 -16.35
N GLU A 91 10.76 -5.18 -15.68
CA GLU A 91 9.71 -5.96 -16.34
C GLU A 91 8.72 -5.02 -17.04
N GLU A 92 8.23 -5.38 -18.24
CA GLU A 92 7.42 -4.50 -19.11
C GLU A 92 6.19 -3.86 -18.43
N LYS A 93 5.57 -4.53 -17.45
CA LYS A 93 4.43 -4.00 -16.67
C LYS A 93 4.81 -2.91 -15.65
N TYR A 94 6.08 -2.79 -15.31
CA TYR A 94 6.65 -1.77 -14.41
C TYR A 94 7.47 -0.72 -15.18
N ASP A 95 7.65 -0.91 -16.49
CA ASP A 95 8.31 0.05 -17.38
C ASP A 95 7.36 1.22 -17.67
N ILE A 96 7.42 2.23 -16.80
CA ILE A 96 6.61 3.45 -16.90
C ILE A 96 6.90 4.19 -18.21
N ILE A 97 8.13 4.18 -18.71
CA ILE A 97 8.49 4.84 -19.98
C ILE A 97 7.79 4.15 -21.15
N LYS A 98 7.81 2.82 -21.16
CA LYS A 98 7.14 2.04 -22.20
C LYS A 98 5.62 2.14 -22.08
N ALA A 99 5.05 2.22 -20.88
CA ALA A 99 3.63 2.49 -20.67
C ALA A 99 3.23 3.88 -21.20
N LEU A 100 3.99 4.93 -20.85
CA LEU A 100 3.77 6.28 -21.36
C LEU A 100 3.89 6.36 -22.88
N ARG A 101 4.81 5.60 -23.48
CA ARG A 101 4.95 5.47 -24.95
C ARG A 101 3.74 4.77 -25.57
N HIS A 102 3.32 3.64 -25.01
CA HIS A 102 2.16 2.87 -25.49
C HIS A 102 0.88 3.70 -25.44
N ASP A 103 0.70 4.48 -24.37
CA ASP A 103 -0.50 5.29 -24.16
C ASP A 103 -0.44 6.65 -24.88
N GLY A 104 0.63 6.91 -25.67
CA GLY A 104 0.80 8.15 -26.43
C GLY A 104 0.99 9.40 -25.57
N LEU A 105 1.34 9.21 -24.30
CA LEU A 105 1.60 10.30 -23.35
C LEU A 105 3.03 10.81 -23.44
N LEU A 106 3.98 9.98 -23.90
CA LEU A 106 5.36 10.36 -24.15
C LEU A 106 5.48 11.12 -25.49
N LYS A 107 5.79 12.41 -25.43
CA LYS A 107 5.95 13.33 -26.57
C LYS A 107 7.21 13.03 -27.39
N GLU A 108 8.29 12.65 -26.71
CA GLU A 108 9.58 12.31 -27.30
C GLU A 108 10.33 11.30 -26.43
N GLU A 109 11.21 10.52 -27.04
CA GLU A 109 12.04 9.55 -26.32
C GLU A 109 12.94 10.27 -25.31
N TYR A 110 13.02 9.71 -24.11
CA TYR A 110 13.80 10.27 -23.01
C TYR A 110 14.90 9.32 -22.58
N VAL A 111 16.13 9.85 -22.52
CA VAL A 111 17.31 9.19 -21.96
C VAL A 111 18.05 10.24 -21.16
N PRO A 112 18.38 10.02 -19.87
CA PRO A 112 19.10 10.99 -19.05
C PRO A 112 20.39 11.50 -19.71
N ASP A 113 20.60 12.81 -19.70
CA ASP A 113 21.86 13.41 -20.16
C ASP A 113 22.85 13.47 -19.00
N THR A 114 23.70 12.44 -18.89
CA THR A 114 24.76 12.36 -17.86
C THR A 114 26.07 12.97 -18.32
N SER A 115 26.10 13.73 -19.42
CA SER A 115 27.31 14.39 -19.91
C SER A 115 27.50 15.79 -19.32
N VAL A 116 26.45 16.35 -18.73
CA VAL A 116 26.48 17.64 -18.05
C VAL A 116 27.20 17.53 -16.72
N GLU A 117 27.64 18.68 -16.20
CA GLU A 117 28.22 18.74 -14.85
C GLU A 117 27.19 18.29 -13.80
N HIS A 118 27.57 17.36 -12.94
CA HIS A 118 26.71 16.75 -11.93
C HIS A 118 26.49 17.67 -10.71
N THR A 119 25.66 18.69 -10.91
CA THR A 119 25.19 19.60 -9.85
C THR A 119 23.72 19.37 -9.54
N ALA A 120 23.25 19.81 -8.36
CA ALA A 120 21.83 19.73 -8.02
C ALA A 120 20.98 20.57 -8.99
N ALA A 121 21.44 21.77 -9.35
CA ALA A 121 20.78 22.63 -10.32
C ALA A 121 20.58 21.95 -11.69
N ASN A 122 21.57 21.20 -12.18
CA ASN A 122 21.45 20.46 -13.44
C ASN A 122 20.55 19.23 -13.29
N LEU A 123 20.52 18.57 -12.12
CA LEU A 123 19.61 17.45 -11.87
C LEU A 123 18.15 17.91 -11.96
N TRP A 124 17.82 19.07 -11.39
CA TRP A 124 16.48 19.65 -11.51
C TRP A 124 16.09 19.98 -12.95
N LYS A 125 17.02 20.53 -13.73
CA LYS A 125 16.78 20.79 -15.16
C LYS A 125 16.53 19.50 -15.92
N GLU A 126 17.27 18.44 -15.59
CA GLU A 126 17.15 17.16 -16.23
C GLU A 126 15.82 16.46 -15.89
N MET A 127 15.39 16.51 -14.63
CA MET A 127 14.05 16.07 -14.21
C MET A 127 12.94 16.88 -14.88
N LEU A 128 13.12 18.18 -15.07
CA LEU A 128 12.18 19.01 -15.82
C LEU A 128 12.18 18.70 -17.33
N ARG A 129 13.31 18.28 -17.90
CA ARG A 129 13.39 17.77 -19.27
C ARG A 129 12.57 16.49 -19.40
N PHE A 130 12.72 15.56 -18.45
CA PHE A 130 11.87 14.37 -18.38
C PHE A 130 10.39 14.74 -18.29
N LYS A 131 10.02 15.64 -17.37
CA LYS A 131 8.65 16.15 -17.24
C LYS A 131 8.10 16.71 -18.56
N ALA A 132 8.91 17.48 -19.29
CA ALA A 132 8.51 18.08 -20.56
C ALA A 132 8.24 17.05 -21.66
N CYS A 133 8.86 15.87 -21.57
CA CYS A 133 8.62 14.74 -22.47
C CYS A 133 7.25 14.09 -22.23
N ILE A 134 6.54 14.39 -21.13
CA ILE A 134 5.26 13.77 -20.79
C ILE A 134 4.10 14.76 -20.99
N SER A 135 3.01 14.27 -21.57
CA SER A 135 1.76 15.02 -21.77
C SER A 135 0.90 15.01 -20.51
N GLY A 136 0.27 16.14 -20.18
CA GLY A 136 -0.69 16.24 -19.07
C GLY A 136 -0.07 16.60 -17.72
N LEU A 137 1.26 16.79 -17.65
CA LEU A 137 1.97 17.18 -16.41
C LEU A 137 2.26 18.68 -16.34
N GLU A 138 1.70 19.50 -17.23
CA GLU A 138 2.05 20.92 -17.35
C GLU A 138 1.89 21.69 -16.03
N ASN A 139 0.85 21.36 -15.24
CA ASN A 139 0.52 22.04 -14.00
C ASN A 139 1.04 21.35 -12.72
N ALA A 140 1.43 20.08 -12.78
CA ALA A 140 1.93 19.33 -11.61
C ALA A 140 3.37 19.72 -11.27
N CYS A 141 3.78 19.71 -9.99
CA CYS A 141 5.19 19.76 -9.65
C CYS A 141 5.75 18.35 -9.47
N PHE A 142 7.04 18.17 -9.71
CA PHE A 142 7.77 17.01 -9.22
C PHE A 142 8.20 17.29 -7.78
N CYS A 143 7.65 16.54 -6.83
CA CYS A 143 7.97 16.62 -5.42
C CYS A 143 9.00 15.55 -5.06
N ILE A 144 10.20 15.97 -4.68
CA ILE A 144 11.35 15.09 -4.49
C ILE A 144 11.57 14.89 -2.99
N TYR A 145 11.37 13.66 -2.54
CA TYR A 145 11.53 13.24 -1.17
C TYR A 145 12.95 12.71 -0.91
N PHE A 146 13.60 13.29 0.10
CA PHE A 146 14.83 12.78 0.70
C PHE A 146 14.50 12.19 2.07
N PRO A 147 14.60 10.86 2.24
CA PRO A 147 14.39 10.19 3.52
C PRO A 147 15.28 10.77 4.62
N PRO A 148 14.85 10.70 5.90
CA PRO A 148 15.69 11.14 7.00
C PRO A 148 16.97 10.29 7.06
N GLY A 149 18.09 10.92 7.41
CA GLY A 149 19.30 10.19 7.77
C GLY A 149 19.10 9.36 9.04
N GLN A 150 20.07 8.48 9.36
CA GLN A 150 20.06 7.73 10.62
C GLN A 150 20.00 8.67 11.84
N GLU A 151 19.52 8.19 12.99
CA GLU A 151 19.38 8.99 14.23
C GLU A 151 20.66 9.69 14.69
N ARG A 152 21.85 9.26 14.25
CA ARG A 152 23.15 9.92 14.48
C ARG A 152 23.88 10.26 13.18
N GLY A 153 23.11 10.47 12.12
CA GLY A 153 23.62 10.83 10.79
C GLY A 153 24.27 12.20 10.76
N LEU A 154 25.01 12.45 9.70
CA LEU A 154 25.68 13.73 9.46
C LEU A 154 24.67 14.80 9.06
N SER A 155 24.98 16.06 9.39
CA SER A 155 24.13 17.19 9.04
C SER A 155 24.11 17.40 7.52
N ARG A 156 22.91 17.49 6.96
CA ARG A 156 22.65 17.82 5.54
C ARG A 156 22.37 19.31 5.33
N THR A 157 22.51 20.11 6.39
CA THR A 157 22.18 21.54 6.37
C THR A 157 22.91 22.28 5.26
N GLU A 158 24.21 22.04 5.13
CA GLU A 158 25.04 22.77 4.15
C GLU A 158 24.66 22.42 2.71
N TRP A 159 24.39 21.14 2.45
CA TRP A 159 23.93 20.70 1.14
C TRP A 159 22.58 21.34 0.77
N PHE A 160 21.59 21.34 1.67
CA PHE A 160 20.32 22.01 1.38
C PHE A 160 20.45 23.54 1.24
N LYS A 161 21.39 24.19 1.96
CA LYS A 161 21.68 25.62 1.75
C LYS A 161 22.18 25.86 0.34
N GLN A 162 23.17 25.08 -0.09
CA GLN A 162 23.72 25.19 -1.44
C GLN A 162 22.64 24.96 -2.50
N VAL A 163 21.79 23.94 -2.34
CA VAL A 163 20.66 23.67 -3.25
C VAL A 163 19.69 24.86 -3.33
N LEU A 164 19.41 25.53 -2.20
CA LEU A 164 18.56 26.72 -2.16
C LEU A 164 19.24 27.96 -2.78
N GLU A 165 20.54 28.13 -2.56
CA GLU A 165 21.35 29.22 -3.12
C GLU A 165 21.51 29.11 -4.64
N GLU A 166 21.74 27.90 -5.16
CA GLU A 166 21.77 27.60 -6.59
C GLU A 166 20.40 27.82 -7.27
N GLY A 167 19.32 27.67 -6.49
CA GLY A 167 17.95 27.96 -6.90
C GLY A 167 17.19 26.72 -7.39
N ILE A 168 15.98 26.53 -6.85
CA ILE A 168 15.09 25.44 -7.23
C ILE A 168 14.08 25.96 -8.28
N PRO A 169 14.07 25.41 -9.51
CA PRO A 169 13.24 25.92 -10.59
C PRO A 169 11.73 25.73 -10.34
N GLN A 170 10.89 26.40 -11.13
CA GLN A 170 9.45 26.18 -11.07
C GLN A 170 9.11 24.77 -11.59
N GLY A 171 8.18 24.09 -10.91
CA GLY A 171 7.82 22.70 -11.21
C GLY A 171 8.66 21.68 -10.45
N ILE A 172 9.61 22.11 -9.62
CA ILE A 172 10.33 21.25 -8.66
C ILE A 172 10.02 21.73 -7.24
N ARG A 173 9.72 20.76 -6.37
CA ARG A 173 9.54 20.92 -4.93
C ARG A 173 10.34 19.83 -4.23
N LEU A 174 10.91 20.14 -3.07
CA LEU A 174 11.71 19.20 -2.29
C LEU A 174 11.03 18.97 -0.94
N THR A 175 11.16 17.77 -0.40
CA THR A 175 10.73 17.48 0.96
C THR A 175 11.66 16.52 1.68
N THR A 176 11.76 16.67 3.00
CA THR A 176 12.53 15.77 3.86
C THR A 176 11.89 15.72 5.24
N ILE A 177 12.22 14.66 5.99
CA ILE A 177 11.95 14.56 7.42
C ILE A 177 13.19 15.01 8.19
N ASP A 178 13.00 15.76 9.27
CA ASP A 178 14.06 16.12 10.19
C ASP A 178 13.66 15.89 11.66
N MET A 179 14.58 15.30 12.42
CA MET A 179 14.31 14.80 13.77
C MET A 179 14.34 15.94 14.78
N LYS A 180 13.24 16.16 15.50
CA LYS A 180 13.08 17.26 16.47
C LYS A 180 14.19 17.33 17.53
N LYS A 181 14.69 16.18 18.00
CA LYS A 181 15.75 16.11 19.03
C LYS A 181 17.17 16.10 18.46
N ASN A 182 17.35 15.69 17.21
CA ASN A 182 18.65 15.64 16.56
C ASN A 182 18.54 16.15 15.12
N ARG A 183 18.42 17.47 14.99
CA ARG A 183 18.18 18.15 13.71
C ARG A 183 19.39 17.97 12.79
N SER A 184 19.16 17.37 11.64
CA SER A 184 20.11 17.19 10.53
C SER A 184 20.02 18.32 9.50
N VAL A 185 18.90 19.06 9.47
CA VAL A 185 18.64 20.16 8.53
C VAL A 185 18.20 21.40 9.31
N ASN A 186 19.11 22.35 9.50
CA ASN A 186 18.87 23.58 10.24
C ASN A 186 18.95 24.81 9.32
N LEU A 187 17.79 25.16 8.74
CA LEU A 187 17.63 26.30 7.84
C LEU A 187 16.74 27.38 8.47
N ASP A 188 16.82 28.62 8.00
CA ASP A 188 15.90 29.65 8.45
C ASP A 188 14.56 29.53 7.69
N GLU A 189 13.44 29.74 8.39
CA GLU A 189 12.14 29.83 7.70
C GLU A 189 12.15 31.00 6.72
N SER A 190 11.66 30.73 5.51
CA SER A 190 11.50 31.73 4.47
C SER A 190 10.29 31.34 3.61
N PRO A 191 9.80 32.22 2.71
CA PRO A 191 8.74 31.83 1.78
C PRO A 191 9.08 30.57 0.95
N ALA A 192 10.38 30.31 0.71
CA ALA A 192 10.87 29.13 0.00
C ALA A 192 11.03 27.89 0.89
N VAL A 193 11.20 28.05 2.20
CA VAL A 193 11.47 26.96 3.16
C VAL A 193 10.38 26.92 4.22
N ILE A 194 9.52 25.92 4.14
CA ILE A 194 8.40 25.73 5.07
C ILE A 194 8.73 24.63 6.07
N TYR A 195 8.59 24.93 7.36
CA TYR A 195 8.54 23.92 8.40
C TYR A 195 7.13 23.40 8.58
N ILE A 196 6.94 22.11 8.38
CA ILE A 196 5.74 21.39 8.80
C ILE A 196 6.07 20.85 10.18
N CYS A 197 5.47 21.46 11.21
CA CYS A 197 5.64 21.04 12.61
C CYS A 197 4.37 20.33 13.08
N PRO A 198 4.13 19.09 12.62
CA PRO A 198 2.89 18.42 12.91
C PRO A 198 2.79 18.11 14.41
N LYS A 199 1.58 18.29 14.95
CA LYS A 199 1.27 17.87 16.31
C LYS A 199 0.68 16.46 16.25
N PHE A 200 1.56 15.52 15.95
CA PHE A 200 1.22 14.11 16.07
C PHE A 200 1.20 13.69 17.53
N ASP A 201 0.30 12.78 17.85
CA ASP A 201 0.32 12.08 19.12
C ASP A 201 0.44 10.58 18.85
N MET A 202 1.50 10.16 18.13
CA MET A 202 1.68 8.75 17.79
C MET A 202 1.92 7.87 19.02
N ALA A 203 2.50 8.42 20.07
CA ALA A 203 2.62 7.70 21.34
C ALA A 203 1.24 7.38 21.92
N ALA A 204 0.32 8.36 21.98
CA ALA A 204 -1.06 8.06 22.34
C ALA A 204 -1.79 7.30 21.23
N ALA A 205 -1.49 7.45 19.94
CA ALA A 205 -2.18 6.75 18.86
C ALA A 205 -1.85 5.26 18.80
N LEU A 206 -0.60 4.91 19.05
CA LEU A 206 -0.15 3.53 19.23
C LEU A 206 -0.67 2.98 20.55
N HIS A 207 -0.64 3.77 21.63
CA HIS A 207 -1.23 3.38 22.91
C HIS A 207 -2.75 3.26 22.86
N ASN A 208 -3.47 4.07 22.06
CA ASN A 208 -4.91 4.05 21.85
C ASN A 208 -5.29 2.91 20.89
N ARG A 209 -4.49 2.61 19.86
CA ARG A 209 -4.61 1.34 19.11
C ARG A 209 -4.52 0.13 20.05
N MET A 210 -3.79 0.25 21.16
CA MET A 210 -3.71 -0.73 22.23
C MET A 210 -4.74 -0.53 23.38
N ALA A 211 -5.46 0.61 23.50
CA ALA A 211 -6.26 0.99 24.68
C ALA A 211 -7.69 1.54 24.43
N ARG A 212 -8.06 2.00 23.24
CA ARG A 212 -9.37 2.63 22.93
C ARG A 212 -9.88 2.22 21.54
N SER A 213 -11.03 1.55 21.39
CA SER A 213 -12.15 1.48 22.33
C SER A 213 -12.60 2.86 22.80
N ASP A 214 -13.15 3.69 21.89
CA ASP A 214 -14.00 4.88 22.14
C ASP A 214 -13.43 6.28 21.73
N THR A 215 -13.96 6.83 20.60
CA THR A 215 -14.49 8.21 20.25
C THR A 215 -13.78 9.53 20.69
N GLY A 216 -13.75 10.70 20.01
CA GLY A 216 -14.27 11.31 18.74
C GLY A 216 -14.14 12.88 18.75
N ASN A 217 -14.18 13.61 17.59
CA ASN A 217 -14.67 15.03 17.42
C ASN A 217 -14.53 15.62 15.97
N ASP A 218 -15.65 15.91 15.27
CA ASP A 218 -16.14 17.23 14.72
C ASP A 218 -17.16 16.99 13.56
N LEU A 219 -18.40 17.53 13.63
CA LEU A 219 -19.63 16.92 13.06
C LEU A 219 -20.42 17.74 12.01
N ILE A 220 -19.89 18.84 11.46
CA ILE A 220 -20.69 19.73 10.59
C ILE A 220 -20.62 19.35 9.10
N ALA A 221 -19.46 18.90 8.61
CA ALA A 221 -19.32 18.46 7.22
C ALA A 221 -19.84 17.02 7.05
N PRO A 222 -20.63 16.70 6.00
CA PRO A 222 -21.06 15.33 5.72
C PRO A 222 -19.88 14.34 5.62
N GLU A 223 -18.71 14.74 5.10
CA GLU A 223 -17.52 13.86 5.10
C GLU A 223 -16.97 13.62 6.52
N ASN A 224 -17.02 14.62 7.40
CA ASN A 224 -16.59 14.47 8.79
C ASN A 224 -17.59 13.65 9.61
N ARG A 225 -18.89 13.80 9.33
CA ARG A 225 -19.96 12.92 9.87
C ARG A 225 -19.75 11.49 9.40
N PHE A 226 -19.38 11.29 8.14
CA PHE A 226 -19.07 9.96 7.60
C PHE A 226 -17.86 9.36 8.33
N LYS A 227 -16.74 10.07 8.41
CA LYS A 227 -15.52 9.64 9.14
C LYS A 227 -15.82 9.30 10.60
N GLN A 228 -16.59 10.13 11.30
CA GLN A 228 -16.99 9.85 12.69
C GLN A 228 -17.90 8.64 12.79
N GLN A 229 -18.84 8.49 11.86
CA GLN A 229 -19.77 7.38 11.90
C GLN A 229 -19.08 6.04 11.58
N VAL A 230 -18.04 6.05 10.73
CA VAL A 230 -17.13 4.90 10.56
C VAL A 230 -16.48 4.55 11.90
N SER A 231 -15.91 5.53 12.62
CA SER A 231 -15.33 5.28 13.94
C SER A 231 -16.36 4.71 14.93
N ALA A 232 -17.60 5.23 14.93
CA ALA A 232 -18.67 4.74 15.78
C ALA A 232 -19.04 3.28 15.48
N VAL A 233 -19.10 2.88 14.20
CA VAL A 233 -19.30 1.49 13.78
C VAL A 233 -18.16 0.60 14.29
N MET A 234 -16.91 1.04 14.18
CA MET A 234 -15.75 0.29 14.68
C MET A 234 -15.74 0.16 16.21
N ASP A 235 -16.09 1.22 16.94
CA ASP A 235 -16.21 1.20 18.41
C ASP A 235 -17.34 0.26 18.86
N CYS A 236 -18.47 0.25 18.15
CA CYS A 236 -19.59 -0.65 18.45
C CYS A 236 -19.25 -2.11 18.15
N THR A 237 -18.43 -2.36 17.14
CA THR A 237 -17.92 -3.69 16.80
C THR A 237 -17.19 -4.31 17.98
N GLN A 238 -16.41 -3.53 18.74
CA GLN A 238 -15.67 -4.04 19.91
C GLN A 238 -16.59 -4.45 21.07
N LYS A 239 -17.80 -3.87 21.14
CA LYS A 239 -18.80 -4.17 22.17
C LYS A 239 -19.54 -5.49 21.91
N GLN A 240 -19.35 -6.10 20.73
CA GLN A 240 -19.99 -7.36 20.32
C GLN A 240 -21.52 -7.36 20.45
N ASP A 241 -22.15 -6.19 20.29
CA ASP A 241 -23.61 -6.03 20.38
C ASP A 241 -24.19 -5.68 19.00
N TRP A 242 -24.92 -6.63 18.42
CA TRP A 242 -25.57 -6.47 17.13
C TRP A 242 -26.58 -5.31 17.10
N LYS A 243 -27.37 -5.08 18.16
CA LYS A 243 -28.39 -4.03 18.15
C LYS A 243 -27.75 -2.64 18.12
N LEU A 244 -26.67 -2.48 18.89
CA LEU A 244 -25.88 -1.26 18.90
C LEU A 244 -25.21 -1.05 17.53
N LEU A 245 -24.61 -2.11 16.99
CA LEU A 245 -23.92 -2.07 15.72
C LEU A 245 -24.86 -1.77 14.54
N ASP A 246 -26.02 -2.44 14.44
CA ASP A 246 -27.02 -2.22 13.39
C ASP A 246 -27.49 -0.76 13.37
N LYS A 247 -27.68 -0.14 14.55
CA LYS A 247 -28.04 1.27 14.66
C LYS A 247 -26.96 2.19 14.09
N GLU A 248 -25.69 1.94 14.41
CA GLU A 248 -24.59 2.78 13.91
C GLU A 248 -24.27 2.51 12.44
N ILE A 249 -24.47 1.29 11.94
CA ILE A 249 -24.38 0.97 10.51
C ILE A 249 -25.46 1.70 9.72
N ARG A 250 -26.71 1.72 10.19
CA ARG A 250 -27.80 2.46 9.50
C ARG A 250 -27.46 3.94 9.36
N LYS A 251 -26.99 4.57 10.43
CA LYS A 251 -26.52 5.97 10.37
C LYS A 251 -25.37 6.15 9.39
N LEU A 252 -24.42 5.21 9.34
CA LEU A 252 -23.30 5.27 8.40
C LEU A 252 -23.81 5.30 6.95
N LEU A 253 -24.75 4.41 6.64
CA LEU A 253 -25.35 4.31 5.32
C LEU A 253 -26.22 5.53 4.98
N ASP A 254 -26.95 6.08 5.96
CA ASP A 254 -27.73 7.31 5.79
C ASP A 254 -26.81 8.50 5.44
N VAL A 255 -25.72 8.68 6.19
CA VAL A 255 -24.73 9.74 5.93
C VAL A 255 -24.04 9.54 4.58
N ALA A 256 -23.69 8.29 4.23
CA ALA A 256 -23.13 7.97 2.91
C ALA A 256 -24.10 8.31 1.77
N GLY A 257 -25.40 8.05 1.97
CA GLY A 257 -26.46 8.40 1.02
C GLY A 257 -26.64 9.92 0.82
N GLU A 258 -26.43 10.72 1.87
CA GLU A 258 -26.48 12.19 1.78
C GLU A 258 -25.39 12.75 0.86
N LEU A 259 -24.22 12.11 0.83
CA LEU A 259 -23.05 12.52 0.03
C LEU A 259 -23.22 12.29 -1.48
N LYS A 260 -24.20 11.45 -1.89
CA LYS A 260 -24.48 11.11 -3.29
C LYS A 260 -23.26 10.63 -4.09
N ASP A 261 -22.28 10.06 -3.40
CA ASP A 261 -21.07 9.50 -3.97
C ASP A 261 -21.13 7.97 -3.87
N THR A 262 -21.10 7.31 -5.04
CA THR A 262 -21.18 5.86 -5.16
C THR A 262 -20.00 5.14 -4.49
N ASN A 263 -18.81 5.73 -4.51
CA ASN A 263 -17.62 5.16 -3.86
C ASN A 263 -17.73 5.25 -2.34
N ILE A 264 -18.24 6.37 -1.81
CA ILE A 264 -18.49 6.52 -0.37
C ILE A 264 -19.55 5.53 0.10
N LEU A 265 -20.63 5.34 -0.67
CA LEU A 265 -21.65 4.33 -0.36
C LEU A 265 -21.09 2.90 -0.41
N THR A 266 -20.30 2.58 -1.43
CA THR A 266 -19.67 1.26 -1.58
C THR A 266 -18.72 0.96 -0.42
N SER A 267 -17.93 1.96 -0.01
CA SER A 267 -17.07 1.92 1.17
C SER A 267 -17.86 1.69 2.46
N ALA A 268 -18.97 2.42 2.64
CA ALA A 268 -19.84 2.29 3.81
C ALA A 268 -20.42 0.88 3.96
N LEU A 269 -20.88 0.29 2.84
CA LEU A 269 -21.37 -1.08 2.77
C LEU A 269 -20.27 -2.08 3.13
N PHE A 270 -19.05 -1.87 2.63
CA PHE A 270 -17.93 -2.75 2.93
C PHE A 270 -17.56 -2.71 4.42
N ILE A 271 -17.48 -1.51 5.02
CA ILE A 271 -17.24 -1.32 6.45
C ILE A 271 -18.30 -2.02 7.29
N ALA A 272 -19.57 -1.94 6.88
CA ALA A 272 -20.66 -2.67 7.54
C ALA A 272 -20.44 -4.19 7.49
N ALA A 273 -19.97 -4.73 6.35
CA ALA A 273 -19.67 -6.15 6.20
C ALA A 273 -18.54 -6.61 7.15
N GLU A 274 -17.45 -5.84 7.24
CA GLU A 274 -16.31 -6.12 8.12
C GLU A 274 -16.71 -6.08 9.60
N ALA A 275 -17.46 -5.05 9.98
CA ALA A 275 -17.95 -4.88 11.34
C ALA A 275 -18.85 -6.06 11.77
N CYS A 276 -19.77 -6.48 10.90
CA CYS A 276 -20.60 -7.67 11.15
C CYS A 276 -19.77 -8.94 11.28
N TYR A 277 -18.74 -9.13 10.43
CA TYR A 277 -17.86 -10.29 10.49
C TYR A 277 -17.12 -10.36 11.83
N ALA A 278 -16.57 -9.23 12.28
CA ALA A 278 -15.79 -9.15 13.52
C ALA A 278 -16.60 -9.54 14.78
N ILE A 279 -17.91 -9.27 14.81
CA ILE A 279 -18.80 -9.71 15.89
C ILE A 279 -19.48 -11.07 15.62
N ARG A 280 -19.11 -11.75 14.53
CA ARG A 280 -19.65 -13.04 14.10
C ARG A 280 -21.13 -13.01 13.69
N GLU A 281 -21.64 -11.84 13.30
CA GLU A 281 -22.95 -11.67 12.67
C GLU A 281 -22.86 -11.99 11.17
N TYR A 282 -22.54 -13.25 10.87
CA TYR A 282 -22.17 -13.71 9.52
C TYR A 282 -23.26 -13.49 8.47
N LYS A 283 -24.53 -13.68 8.84
CA LYS A 283 -25.66 -13.43 7.92
C LYS A 283 -25.69 -11.96 7.45
N HIS A 284 -25.44 -11.03 8.35
CA HIS A 284 -25.43 -9.61 8.04
C HIS A 284 -24.15 -9.22 7.29
N SER A 285 -23.01 -9.81 7.65
CA SER A 285 -21.76 -9.65 6.92
C SER A 285 -21.90 -10.06 5.46
N ILE A 286 -22.44 -11.26 5.18
CA ILE A 286 -22.72 -11.73 3.81
C ILE A 286 -23.63 -10.77 3.06
N LYS A 287 -24.72 -10.31 3.70
CA LYS A 287 -25.66 -9.37 3.08
C LYS A 287 -24.94 -8.08 2.65
N TYR A 288 -24.16 -7.47 3.54
CA TYR A 288 -23.44 -6.25 3.21
C TYR A 288 -22.33 -6.49 2.19
N SER A 289 -21.64 -7.64 2.22
CA SER A 289 -20.71 -8.03 1.16
C SER A 289 -21.41 -8.16 -0.19
N ASP A 290 -22.59 -8.77 -0.26
CA ASP A 290 -23.39 -8.88 -1.50
C ASP A 290 -23.81 -7.50 -2.02
N ASP A 291 -24.24 -6.61 -1.13
CA ASP A 291 -24.56 -5.23 -1.50
C ASP A 291 -23.32 -4.48 -2.00
N THR A 292 -22.16 -4.61 -1.36
CA THR A 292 -20.88 -4.05 -1.84
C THR A 292 -20.49 -4.62 -3.21
N ILE A 293 -20.56 -5.94 -3.40
CA ILE A 293 -20.22 -6.61 -4.67
C ILE A 293 -21.10 -6.04 -5.78
N ARG A 294 -22.41 -5.90 -5.55
CA ARG A 294 -23.34 -5.37 -6.55
C ARG A 294 -23.00 -3.93 -6.94
N GLU A 295 -22.73 -3.04 -5.98
CA GLU A 295 -22.38 -1.65 -6.31
C GLU A 295 -20.99 -1.55 -6.96
N ALA A 296 -20.05 -2.38 -6.52
CA ALA A 296 -18.73 -2.49 -7.12
C ALA A 296 -18.79 -3.00 -8.57
N GLU A 297 -19.66 -3.96 -8.89
CA GLU A 297 -19.85 -4.45 -10.26
C GLU A 297 -20.45 -3.38 -11.17
N LYS A 298 -21.42 -2.59 -10.69
CA LYS A 298 -21.93 -1.44 -11.46
C LYS A 298 -20.83 -0.42 -11.73
N ALA A 299 -19.99 -0.13 -10.73
CA ALA A 299 -18.87 0.79 -10.89
C ALA A 299 -17.87 0.26 -11.93
N MET A 300 -17.59 -1.05 -11.93
CA MET A 300 -16.77 -1.69 -12.97
C MET A 300 -17.40 -1.58 -14.36
N ASP A 301 -18.71 -1.84 -14.50
CA ASP A 301 -19.44 -1.72 -15.77
C ASP A 301 -19.43 -0.29 -16.32
N ASN A 302 -19.37 0.71 -15.44
CA ASN A 302 -19.23 2.12 -15.78
C ASN A 302 -17.78 2.55 -16.03
N GLY A 303 -16.79 1.65 -15.91
CA GLY A 303 -15.37 1.94 -16.12
C GLY A 303 -14.68 2.63 -14.93
N GLU A 304 -15.28 2.62 -13.74
CA GLU A 304 -14.70 3.23 -12.54
C GLU A 304 -13.67 2.28 -11.90
N ALA A 305 -12.42 2.73 -11.81
CA ALA A 305 -11.30 1.92 -11.29
C ALA A 305 -11.51 1.42 -9.85
N ALA A 306 -12.25 2.16 -9.02
CA ALA A 306 -12.56 1.79 -7.64
C ALA A 306 -13.44 0.52 -7.53
N GLY A 307 -14.23 0.22 -8.56
CA GLY A 307 -15.15 -0.92 -8.58
C GLY A 307 -14.42 -2.25 -8.39
N TYR A 308 -13.33 -2.48 -9.13
CA TYR A 308 -12.57 -3.74 -9.01
C TYR A 308 -11.96 -3.92 -7.61
N SER A 309 -11.49 -2.83 -7.00
CA SER A 309 -10.90 -2.84 -5.65
C SER A 309 -11.92 -3.22 -4.58
N TYR A 310 -13.11 -2.65 -4.60
CA TYR A 310 -14.16 -3.04 -3.64
C TYR A 310 -14.70 -4.44 -3.92
N TRP A 311 -14.81 -4.82 -5.20
CA TRP A 311 -15.27 -6.14 -5.59
C TRP A 311 -14.39 -7.26 -5.02
N LYS A 312 -13.06 -7.16 -5.17
CA LYS A 312 -12.14 -8.19 -4.68
C LYS A 312 -12.11 -8.27 -3.15
N MET A 313 -12.20 -7.13 -2.46
CA MET A 313 -12.26 -7.07 -1.00
C MET A 313 -13.55 -7.70 -0.46
N ALA A 314 -14.70 -7.33 -1.01
CA ALA A 314 -16.00 -7.84 -0.58
C ALA A 314 -16.19 -9.34 -0.91
N THR A 315 -15.72 -9.78 -2.07
CA THR A 315 -15.74 -11.20 -2.45
C THR A 315 -14.87 -12.03 -1.53
N SER A 316 -13.65 -11.55 -1.21
CA SER A 316 -12.75 -12.21 -0.25
C SER A 316 -13.34 -12.26 1.16
N MET A 317 -14.00 -11.19 1.60
CA MET A 317 -14.69 -11.14 2.90
C MET A 317 -15.83 -12.16 2.96
N LYS A 318 -16.69 -12.21 1.94
CA LYS A 318 -17.77 -13.19 1.85
C LYS A 318 -17.22 -14.63 1.89
N ALA A 319 -16.15 -14.91 1.15
CA ALA A 319 -15.51 -16.23 1.16
C ALA A 319 -14.89 -16.57 2.53
N ALA A 320 -14.31 -15.58 3.24
CA ALA A 320 -13.81 -15.76 4.60
C ALA A 320 -14.93 -16.03 5.60
N VAL A 321 -16.08 -15.36 5.48
CA VAL A 321 -17.27 -15.61 6.30
C VAL A 321 -17.78 -17.04 6.08
N LEU A 322 -17.90 -17.47 4.83
CA LEU A 322 -18.33 -18.85 4.49
C LEU A 322 -17.34 -19.90 5.01
N THR A 323 -16.04 -19.60 4.97
CA THR A 323 -14.99 -20.42 5.58
C THR A 323 -15.20 -20.56 7.09
N ALA A 324 -15.48 -19.45 7.78
CA ALA A 324 -15.76 -19.44 9.22
C ALA A 324 -17.04 -20.20 9.57
N GLU A 325 -18.06 -20.17 8.70
CA GLU A 325 -19.30 -20.95 8.81
C GLU A 325 -19.14 -22.43 8.40
N LYS A 326 -17.93 -22.86 8.00
CA LYS A 326 -17.63 -24.22 7.49
C LYS A 326 -18.34 -24.57 6.18
N LYS A 327 -18.84 -23.59 5.43
CA LYS A 327 -19.39 -23.74 4.08
C LYS A 327 -18.25 -23.72 3.05
N ARG A 328 -17.39 -24.75 3.12
CA ARG A 328 -16.11 -24.77 2.39
C ARG A 328 -16.28 -24.77 0.88
N GLU A 329 -17.19 -25.57 0.33
CA GLU A 329 -17.42 -25.62 -1.12
C GLU A 329 -17.89 -24.27 -1.67
N GLU A 330 -18.77 -23.57 -0.95
CA GLU A 330 -19.23 -22.24 -1.34
C GLU A 330 -18.08 -21.20 -1.26
N ALA A 331 -17.22 -21.30 -0.24
CA ALA A 331 -16.05 -20.43 -0.12
C ALA A 331 -15.03 -20.69 -1.23
N ILE A 332 -14.77 -21.96 -1.57
CA ILE A 332 -13.88 -22.34 -2.67
C ILE A 332 -14.40 -21.79 -4.00
N ALA A 333 -15.70 -21.98 -4.29
CA ALA A 333 -16.30 -21.44 -5.51
C ALA A 333 -16.15 -19.91 -5.63
N LEU A 334 -16.25 -19.18 -4.52
CA LEU A 334 -16.00 -17.73 -4.51
C LEU A 334 -14.53 -17.39 -4.74
N TYR A 335 -13.59 -18.12 -4.14
CA TYR A 335 -12.16 -17.88 -4.36
C TYR A 335 -11.71 -18.26 -5.77
N GLU A 336 -12.30 -19.29 -6.39
CA GLU A 336 -12.10 -19.62 -7.79
C GLU A 336 -12.64 -18.53 -8.71
N GLY A 337 -13.89 -18.10 -8.51
CA GLY A 337 -14.46 -16.98 -9.27
C GLY A 337 -13.69 -15.68 -9.09
N LEU A 338 -13.11 -15.45 -7.91
CA LEU A 338 -12.17 -14.35 -7.65
C LEU A 338 -10.93 -14.46 -8.53
N ALA A 339 -10.28 -15.63 -8.54
CA ALA A 339 -9.10 -15.86 -9.35
C ALA A 339 -9.41 -15.71 -10.85
N GLU A 340 -10.52 -16.26 -11.34
CA GLU A 340 -10.94 -16.15 -12.73
C GLU A 340 -11.16 -14.70 -13.17
N LYS A 341 -11.87 -13.89 -12.37
CA LYS A 341 -12.07 -12.47 -12.70
C LYS A 341 -10.76 -11.69 -12.62
N ALA A 342 -9.88 -12.01 -11.67
CA ALA A 342 -8.56 -11.39 -11.53
C ALA A 342 -7.64 -11.67 -12.72
N ILE A 343 -7.77 -12.84 -13.39
CA ILE A 343 -7.08 -13.13 -14.66
C ILE A 343 -7.48 -12.10 -15.72
N GLY A 344 -8.79 -11.85 -15.87
CA GLY A 344 -9.31 -10.85 -16.81
C GLY A 344 -8.84 -9.43 -16.52
N GLN A 345 -8.56 -9.12 -15.25
CA GLN A 345 -8.04 -7.83 -14.79
C GLN A 345 -6.51 -7.76 -14.76
N LYS A 346 -5.80 -8.81 -15.20
CA LYS A 346 -4.34 -8.92 -15.18
C LYS A 346 -3.74 -8.64 -13.79
N ASP A 347 -4.40 -9.12 -12.73
CA ASP A 347 -3.99 -8.95 -11.33
C ASP A 347 -3.43 -10.28 -10.78
N PRO A 348 -2.15 -10.63 -11.08
CA PRO A 348 -1.57 -11.92 -10.70
C PRO A 348 -1.54 -12.15 -9.19
N TYR A 349 -1.55 -11.08 -8.38
CA TYR A 349 -1.57 -11.17 -6.93
C TYR A 349 -2.89 -11.78 -6.45
N TYR A 350 -4.03 -11.29 -6.95
CA TYR A 350 -5.33 -11.83 -6.55
C TYR A 350 -5.67 -13.17 -7.21
N VAL A 351 -5.12 -13.47 -8.39
CA VAL A 351 -5.17 -14.85 -8.94
C VAL A 351 -4.45 -15.82 -8.01
N MET A 352 -3.23 -15.46 -7.57
CA MET A 352 -2.47 -16.23 -6.58
C MET A 352 -3.26 -16.39 -5.28
N GLU A 353 -3.80 -15.32 -4.71
CA GLU A 353 -4.52 -15.39 -3.43
C GLU A 353 -5.79 -16.23 -3.49
N GLY A 354 -6.56 -16.14 -4.57
CA GLY A 354 -7.75 -16.97 -4.79
C GLY A 354 -7.38 -18.45 -4.75
N TYR A 355 -6.44 -18.88 -5.61
CA TYR A 355 -6.02 -20.28 -5.65
C TYR A 355 -5.30 -20.73 -4.37
N ARG A 356 -4.50 -19.86 -3.73
CA ARG A 356 -3.86 -20.18 -2.45
C ARG A 356 -4.90 -20.50 -1.38
N MET A 357 -5.99 -19.74 -1.32
CA MET A 357 -7.08 -20.00 -0.39
C MET A 357 -7.84 -21.29 -0.73
N CYS A 358 -8.10 -21.59 -2.00
CA CYS A 358 -8.65 -22.88 -2.41
C CYS A 358 -7.77 -24.05 -1.96
N GLY A 359 -6.45 -23.96 -2.20
CA GLY A 359 -5.48 -24.97 -1.78
C GLY A 359 -5.43 -25.14 -0.28
N PHE A 360 -5.49 -24.04 0.48
CA PHE A 360 -5.54 -24.07 1.94
C PHE A 360 -6.78 -24.78 2.47
N LEU A 361 -7.96 -24.48 1.92
CA LEU A 361 -9.22 -25.11 2.34
C LEU A 361 -9.22 -26.62 2.05
N ARG A 362 -8.77 -27.04 0.86
CA ARG A 362 -8.60 -28.46 0.51
C ARG A 362 -7.57 -29.16 1.40
N TYR A 363 -6.49 -28.47 1.76
CA TYR A 363 -5.48 -28.97 2.68
C TYR A 363 -6.06 -29.23 4.08
N GLU A 364 -6.87 -28.32 4.61
CA GLU A 364 -7.55 -28.51 5.90
C GLU A 364 -8.51 -29.71 5.90
N GLU A 365 -9.16 -30.00 4.76
CA GLU A 365 -10.01 -31.19 4.58
C GLU A 365 -9.20 -32.50 4.44
N GLY A 366 -7.89 -32.39 4.21
CA GLY A 366 -7.02 -33.53 3.94
C GLY A 366 -7.05 -34.01 2.49
N GLN A 367 -7.63 -33.24 1.58
CA GLN A 367 -7.63 -33.51 0.14
C GLN A 367 -6.29 -33.05 -0.48
N LEU A 368 -5.22 -33.77 -0.12
CA LEU A 368 -3.85 -33.34 -0.41
C LEU A 368 -3.54 -33.21 -1.91
N ASN A 369 -4.13 -34.04 -2.78
CA ASN A 369 -3.95 -33.93 -4.23
C ASN A 369 -4.53 -32.62 -4.79
N GLN A 370 -5.79 -32.32 -4.45
CA GLN A 370 -6.44 -31.08 -4.89
C GLN A 370 -5.77 -29.85 -4.27
N ALA A 371 -5.37 -29.93 -3.00
CA ALA A 371 -4.63 -28.87 -2.34
C ALA A 371 -3.33 -28.56 -3.09
N PHE A 372 -2.56 -29.60 -3.44
CA PHE A 372 -1.32 -29.46 -4.20
C PHE A 372 -1.56 -28.80 -5.56
N GLU A 373 -2.57 -29.24 -6.31
CA GLU A 373 -2.95 -28.65 -7.61
C GLU A 373 -3.28 -27.16 -7.49
N TYR A 374 -4.08 -26.75 -6.51
CA TYR A 374 -4.35 -25.33 -6.28
C TYR A 374 -3.12 -24.53 -5.84
N PHE A 375 -2.21 -25.11 -5.06
CA PHE A 375 -0.97 -24.42 -4.73
C PHE A 375 -0.07 -24.25 -5.96
N LEU A 376 -0.03 -25.21 -6.88
CA LEU A 376 0.66 -25.04 -8.16
C LEU A 376 0.02 -23.94 -9.00
N LEU A 377 -1.31 -23.85 -9.06
CA LEU A 377 -2.02 -22.74 -9.73
C LEU A 377 -1.68 -21.39 -9.08
N ALA A 378 -1.63 -21.33 -7.74
CA ALA A 378 -1.23 -20.13 -7.02
C ALA A 378 0.22 -19.72 -7.34
N LEU A 379 1.14 -20.68 -7.39
CA LEU A 379 2.54 -20.43 -7.76
C LEU A 379 2.69 -20.00 -9.22
N ALA A 380 1.98 -20.63 -10.14
CA ALA A 380 1.98 -20.26 -11.55
C ALA A 380 1.41 -18.85 -11.78
N ALA A 381 0.43 -18.42 -10.98
CA ALA A 381 -0.06 -17.06 -11.05
C ALA A 381 0.94 -16.06 -10.41
N GLY A 382 1.48 -16.43 -9.25
CA GLY A 382 2.42 -15.61 -8.52
C GLY A 382 3.80 -15.48 -9.18
N SER A 383 4.17 -16.38 -10.11
CA SER A 383 5.41 -16.26 -10.89
C SER A 383 5.40 -15.04 -11.82
N TYR A 384 4.23 -14.48 -12.10
CA TYR A 384 4.10 -13.20 -12.80
C TYR A 384 4.27 -11.99 -11.89
N LEU A 385 4.53 -12.14 -10.59
CA LEU A 385 4.91 -11.05 -9.68
C LEU A 385 6.43 -10.86 -9.71
N SER A 386 6.91 -9.64 -9.44
CA SER A 386 8.35 -9.40 -9.29
C SER A 386 8.92 -10.23 -8.14
N GLU A 387 10.22 -10.53 -8.18
CA GLU A 387 10.88 -11.30 -7.12
C GLU A 387 10.65 -10.69 -5.73
N GLU A 388 10.76 -9.36 -5.61
CA GLU A 388 10.52 -8.65 -4.36
C GLU A 388 9.09 -8.90 -3.82
N ILE A 389 8.08 -8.81 -4.67
CA ILE A 389 6.69 -9.07 -4.28
C ILE A 389 6.49 -10.55 -3.93
N ARG A 390 7.10 -11.48 -4.66
CA ARG A 390 7.05 -12.91 -4.33
C ARG A 390 7.64 -13.18 -2.95
N ARG A 391 8.81 -12.61 -2.64
CA ARG A 391 9.49 -12.77 -1.35
C ARG A 391 8.69 -12.19 -0.17
N ASN A 392 8.02 -11.07 -0.39
CA ASN A 392 7.29 -10.35 0.67
C ASN A 392 5.78 -10.65 0.74
N SER A 393 5.30 -11.62 -0.04
CA SER A 393 3.89 -12.00 -0.06
C SER A 393 3.66 -13.44 0.40
N THR A 394 2.39 -13.81 0.40
CA THR A 394 1.86 -15.16 0.61
C THR A 394 2.29 -16.17 -0.45
N PHE A 395 3.02 -15.76 -1.50
CA PHE A 395 3.68 -16.67 -2.45
C PHE A 395 4.59 -17.67 -1.74
N THR A 396 5.41 -17.20 -0.80
CA THR A 396 6.30 -18.07 0.00
C THR A 396 5.51 -19.09 0.83
N TYR A 397 4.31 -18.72 1.28
CA TYR A 397 3.40 -19.63 1.98
C TYR A 397 2.78 -20.66 1.04
N ALA A 398 2.37 -20.25 -0.17
CA ALA A 398 1.90 -21.18 -1.21
C ALA A 398 3.01 -22.17 -1.60
N ALA A 399 4.24 -21.69 -1.75
CA ALA A 399 5.43 -22.51 -2.06
C ALA A 399 5.70 -23.55 -0.98
N TYR A 400 5.69 -23.10 0.29
CA TYR A 400 5.83 -24.00 1.43
C TYR A 400 4.77 -25.11 1.43
N LEU A 401 3.50 -24.75 1.24
CA LEU A 401 2.42 -25.72 1.23
C LEU A 401 2.42 -26.61 -0.01
N ALA A 402 2.84 -26.12 -1.18
CA ALA A 402 3.05 -26.92 -2.38
C ALA A 402 4.12 -27.99 -2.14
N LEU A 403 5.28 -27.62 -1.58
CA LEU A 403 6.33 -28.58 -1.22
C LEU A 403 5.85 -29.58 -0.18
N HIS A 404 5.16 -29.09 0.87
CA HIS A 404 4.70 -29.93 1.95
C HIS A 404 3.65 -30.96 1.49
N THR A 405 2.68 -30.54 0.70
CA THR A 405 1.62 -31.42 0.17
C THR A 405 2.17 -32.31 -0.93
N GLY A 406 2.96 -31.77 -1.86
CA GLY A 406 3.61 -32.48 -2.96
C GLY A 406 4.47 -33.64 -2.48
N ARG A 407 5.31 -33.45 -1.46
CA ARG A 407 6.13 -34.53 -0.86
C ARG A 407 5.31 -35.69 -0.28
N GLN A 408 4.02 -35.49 -0.03
CA GLN A 408 3.11 -36.55 0.43
C GLN A 408 2.34 -37.24 -0.70
N VAL A 409 2.23 -36.62 -1.88
CA VAL A 409 1.33 -37.09 -2.97
C VAL A 409 1.99 -37.20 -4.34
N ARG A 410 3.26 -36.82 -4.48
CA ARG A 410 4.04 -36.89 -5.74
C ARG A 410 5.35 -37.64 -5.53
N ALA A 411 5.94 -38.10 -6.62
CA ALA A 411 7.23 -38.77 -6.58
C ALA A 411 8.35 -37.75 -6.28
N PRO A 412 9.48 -38.16 -5.67
CA PRO A 412 10.60 -37.26 -5.40
C PRO A 412 11.10 -36.51 -6.64
N ILE A 413 11.12 -37.17 -7.80
CA ILE A 413 11.53 -36.57 -9.07
C ILE A 413 10.64 -35.39 -9.50
N ASP A 414 9.33 -35.46 -9.23
CA ASP A 414 8.41 -34.36 -9.53
C ASP A 414 8.64 -33.18 -8.58
N MET A 415 9.06 -33.47 -7.33
CA MET A 415 9.39 -32.45 -6.35
C MET A 415 10.68 -31.73 -6.69
N GLU A 416 11.68 -32.43 -7.25
CA GLU A 416 12.93 -31.80 -7.73
C GLU A 416 12.64 -30.72 -8.79
N VAL A 417 11.67 -30.94 -9.67
CA VAL A 417 11.24 -29.93 -10.65
C VAL A 417 10.66 -28.69 -9.96
N LEU A 418 9.78 -28.88 -8.97
CA LEU A 418 9.21 -27.77 -8.21
C LEU A 418 10.29 -27.02 -7.40
N GLU A 419 11.23 -27.73 -6.79
CA GLU A 419 12.35 -27.14 -6.07
C GLU A 419 13.26 -26.31 -6.99
N GLY A 420 13.58 -26.81 -8.18
CA GLY A 420 14.33 -26.06 -9.20
C GLY A 420 13.59 -24.80 -9.64
N GLN A 421 12.28 -24.89 -9.86
CA GLN A 421 11.47 -23.73 -10.25
C GLN A 421 11.39 -22.67 -9.14
N LEU A 422 11.33 -23.08 -7.87
CA LEU A 422 11.37 -22.16 -6.73
C LEU A 422 12.72 -21.46 -6.61
N GLN A 423 13.82 -22.14 -6.93
CA GLN A 423 15.15 -21.52 -6.98
C GLN A 423 15.20 -20.41 -8.05
N GLU A 424 14.65 -20.67 -9.23
CA GLU A 424 14.57 -19.64 -10.29
C GLU A 424 13.69 -18.45 -9.89
N TRP A 425 12.58 -18.68 -9.19
CA TRP A 425 11.63 -17.61 -8.82
C TRP A 425 12.00 -16.82 -7.57
N LEU A 426 12.73 -17.43 -6.62
CA LEU A 426 13.02 -16.86 -5.30
C LEU A 426 14.52 -16.71 -5.01
N GLY A 427 15.40 -17.11 -5.93
CA GLY A 427 16.85 -17.03 -5.74
C GLY A 427 17.44 -18.18 -4.93
N GLU A 428 18.76 -18.15 -4.75
CA GLU A 428 19.56 -19.22 -4.11
C GLU A 428 19.16 -19.51 -2.65
N ASP A 429 18.65 -18.50 -1.94
CA ASP A 429 18.19 -18.60 -0.55
C ASP A 429 16.74 -19.12 -0.41
N TRP A 430 16.09 -19.53 -1.50
CA TRP A 430 14.68 -19.94 -1.50
C TRP A 430 14.33 -20.93 -0.38
N LYS A 431 15.20 -21.93 -0.13
CA LYS A 431 14.98 -22.94 0.93
C LYS A 431 14.85 -22.29 2.31
N GLN A 432 15.66 -21.27 2.60
CA GLN A 432 15.61 -20.58 3.89
C GLN A 432 14.30 -19.79 4.03
N LEU A 433 13.83 -19.18 2.93
CA LEU A 433 12.59 -18.43 2.89
C LEU A 433 11.36 -19.31 3.08
N VAL A 434 11.29 -20.46 2.41
CA VAL A 434 10.08 -21.31 2.42
C VAL A 434 10.08 -22.37 3.52
N GLU A 435 11.24 -22.86 3.98
CA GLU A 435 11.33 -23.93 4.99
C GLU A 435 11.70 -23.42 6.39
N GLY A 436 11.80 -22.11 6.57
CA GLY A 436 12.17 -21.47 7.83
C GLY A 436 11.22 -21.78 9.01
N PRO A 437 11.65 -21.56 10.27
CA PRO A 437 10.88 -21.90 11.47
C PRO A 437 9.48 -21.25 11.53
N ALA A 438 9.34 -20.03 10.98
CA ALA A 438 8.07 -19.32 10.88
C ALA A 438 7.05 -20.05 9.99
N MET A 439 7.50 -20.65 8.88
CA MET A 439 6.65 -21.43 7.97
C MET A 439 6.26 -22.79 8.57
N GLN A 440 7.15 -23.40 9.36
CA GLN A 440 6.82 -24.64 10.07
C GLN A 440 5.71 -24.47 11.13
N GLN A 441 5.62 -23.30 11.77
CA GLN A 441 4.48 -22.99 12.66
C GLN A 441 3.17 -22.86 11.89
N ALA A 442 3.20 -22.42 10.63
CA ALA A 442 2.00 -22.31 9.80
C ALA A 442 1.42 -23.68 9.41
N LYS A 443 2.24 -24.74 9.33
CA LYS A 443 1.79 -26.14 9.19
C LYS A 443 0.99 -26.66 10.40
N ALA A 444 1.27 -26.15 11.60
CA ALA A 444 0.64 -26.59 12.85
C ALA A 444 -0.85 -26.20 12.97
N ARG A 445 -1.39 -25.41 12.03
CA ARG A 445 -2.80 -24.98 12.03
C ARG A 445 -3.78 -26.04 11.50
N ARG A 446 -3.31 -27.16 10.94
CA ARG A 446 -4.19 -28.31 10.68
C ARG A 446 -4.71 -28.80 12.03
N LYS A 447 -5.98 -28.48 12.37
CA LYS A 447 -6.63 -29.06 13.56
C LYS A 447 -6.43 -30.57 13.48
N SER A 448 -5.77 -31.15 14.48
CA SER A 448 -5.70 -32.60 14.57
C SER A 448 -7.13 -33.12 14.54
N LYS A 449 -7.40 -34.09 13.68
CA LYS A 449 -8.59 -34.92 13.83
C LYS A 449 -8.40 -35.64 15.17
N ILE A 450 -8.99 -35.10 16.24
CA ILE A 450 -8.95 -35.75 17.56
C ILE A 450 -9.68 -37.11 17.51
N PHE A 451 -10.44 -37.40 16.46
CA PHE A 451 -10.91 -38.74 16.14
C PHE A 451 -10.90 -38.98 14.63
N GLY A 452 -10.44 -40.17 14.22
CA GLY A 452 -10.69 -40.71 12.89
C GLY A 452 -12.17 -40.89 12.60
#